data_AF-A0A644ZCC6-F1
#
_entry.id   AF-A0A644ZCC6-F1
#
_cell.length_a   1.000
_cell.length_b   1.000
_cell.length_c   1.000
_cell.angle_alpha   90.00
_cell.angle_beta   90.00
_cell.angle_gamma   90.00
#
_symmetry.space_group_name_H-M   'P 1'
#
loop_
_entity.id
_entity.type
_entity.pdbx_description
1 polymer ?
#
loop_
_entity_poly.entity_id
_entity_poly.type
_entity_poly.pdbx_seq_one_letter_code
_entity_poly.pdbx_strand_id
1 'polypeptide(L)'
;MAATTDLTIDAIKSLAEQTGQDAVKWLQDKNIRAELHIATGYSVETIVSEAKRLNCDAIVLGHRHCTFWMRLLEQSTCEVLLDAATCPLMITR
;
A
#
# COMPACT_ATOMS: atom_id res chain seq x y z
N MET A 1 -2.80 16.70 -24.05
CA MET A 1 -3.20 15.41 -23.44
C MET A 1 -2.15 14.86 -22.46
N ALA A 2 -0.84 15.11 -22.61
CA ALA A 2 0.17 14.70 -21.62
C ALA A 2 0.15 15.52 -20.31
N ALA A 3 0.05 16.85 -20.40
CA ALA A 3 0.14 17.74 -19.23
C ALA A 3 -0.98 17.56 -18.18
N THR A 4 -2.16 17.05 -18.58
CA THR A 4 -3.28 16.81 -17.67
C THR A 4 -3.06 15.53 -16.85
N THR A 5 -2.37 14.54 -17.43
CA THR A 5 -2.05 13.27 -16.76
C THR A 5 -0.98 13.49 -15.69
N ASP A 6 0.05 14.29 -15.99
CA ASP A 6 1.11 14.63 -15.04
C ASP A 6 0.56 15.36 -13.81
N LEU A 7 -0.31 16.36 -14.01
CA LEU A 7 -0.93 17.11 -12.92
C LEU A 7 -1.80 16.23 -12.01
N THR A 8 -2.45 15.22 -12.60
CA THR A 8 -3.29 14.27 -11.86
C THR A 8 -2.45 13.32 -11.01
N ILE A 9 -1.32 12.84 -11.56
CA ILE A 9 -0.38 11.97 -10.85
C ILE A 9 0.27 12.73 -9.68
N ASP A 10 0.69 13.98 -9.90
CA ASP A 10 1.28 14.82 -8.85
C ASP A 10 0.30 15.10 -7.71
N ALA A 11 -0.97 15.36 -8.03
CA ALA A 11 -2.01 15.55 -7.03
C ALA A 11 -2.27 14.27 -6.21
N ILE A 12 -2.34 13.11 -6.87
CA ILE A 12 -2.53 11.81 -6.19
C ILE A 12 -1.33 11.51 -5.29
N LYS A 13 -0.10 11.75 -5.79
CA LYS A 13 1.12 11.57 -5.01
C LYS A 13 1.15 12.47 -3.78
N SER A 14 0.80 13.74 -3.92
CA SER A 14 0.74 14.69 -2.80
C SER A 14 -0.27 14.25 -1.74
N LEU A 15 -1.44 13.75 -2.16
CA LEU A 15 -2.44 13.22 -1.24
C LEU A 15 -1.95 11.96 -0.51
N ALA A 16 -1.25 11.07 -1.22
CA ALA A 16 -0.64 9.88 -0.64
C ALA A 16 0.46 10.24 0.37
N GLU A 17 1.31 11.22 0.05
CA GLU A 17 2.34 11.76 0.95
C GLU A 17 1.71 12.33 2.23
N GLN A 18 0.70 13.18 2.10
CA GLN A 18 0.03 13.78 3.25
C GLN A 18 -0.60 12.71 4.16
N THR A 19 -1.39 11.80 3.58
CA THR A 19 -2.04 10.72 4.32
C THR A 19 -1.03 9.80 5.00
N GLY A 20 0.06 9.47 4.29
CA GLY A 20 1.13 8.63 4.81
C GLY A 20 1.91 9.29 5.96
N GLN A 21 2.20 10.58 5.84
CA GLN A 21 2.88 11.36 6.89
C GLN A 21 2.03 11.45 8.15
N ASP A 22 0.72 11.67 8.03
CA ASP A 22 -0.18 11.68 9.18
C ASP A 22 -0.20 10.32 9.90
N ALA A 23 -0.18 9.21 9.16
CA ALA A 23 -0.10 7.87 9.73
C ALA A 23 1.24 7.59 10.41
N VAL A 24 2.37 7.98 9.78
CA VAL A 24 3.70 7.85 10.38
C VAL A 24 3.78 8.64 11.68
N LYS A 25 3.31 9.89 11.68
CA LYS A 25 3.28 10.73 12.88
C LYS A 25 2.45 10.08 13.99
N TRP A 26 1.25 9.58 13.66
CA TRP A 26 0.40 8.90 14.63
C TRP A 26 1.06 7.66 15.26
N LEU A 27 1.84 6.90 14.47
CA LEU A 27 2.62 5.75 14.97
C LEU A 27 3.79 6.20 15.84
N GLN A 28 4.52 7.23 15.41
CA GLN A 28 5.67 7.78 16.14
C GLN A 28 5.25 8.41 17.47
N ASP A 29 4.09 9.06 17.53
CA ASP A 29 3.48 9.58 18.78
C ASP A 29 3.20 8.46 19.79
N LYS A 30 3.14 7.20 19.34
CA LYS A 30 3.00 5.99 20.16
C LYS A 30 4.33 5.27 20.39
N ASN A 31 5.46 5.90 20.06
CA ASN A 31 6.81 5.34 20.10
C ASN A 31 7.01 4.11 19.19
N ILE A 32 6.23 4.01 18.11
CA ILE A 32 6.42 2.99 17.08
C ILE A 32 7.32 3.57 15.99
N ARG A 33 8.43 2.89 15.67
CA ARG A 33 9.26 3.27 14.52
C ARG A 33 8.47 3.02 13.24
N ALA A 34 8.25 4.08 12.47
CA ALA A 34 7.50 4.04 11.22
C ALA A 34 8.19 4.87 10.15
N GLU A 35 8.15 4.38 8.91
CA GLU A 35 8.68 5.01 7.71
C GLU A 35 7.62 4.96 6.61
N LEU A 36 7.57 6.01 5.78
CA LEU A 36 6.67 6.08 4.63
C LEU A 36 7.41 5.66 3.36
N HIS A 37 6.87 4.68 2.64
CA HIS A 37 7.31 4.32 1.30
C HIS A 37 6.17 4.54 0.31
N ILE A 38 6.44 5.30 -0.74
CA ILE A 38 5.50 5.52 -1.86
C ILE A 38 6.10 4.91 -3.11
N ALA A 39 5.33 4.03 -3.75
CA ALA A 39 5.71 3.37 -4.97
C ALA A 39 4.55 3.46 -5.98
N THR A 40 4.91 3.50 -7.26
CA THR A 40 3.97 3.49 -8.38
C THR A 40 4.11 2.17 -9.14
N GLY A 41 2.99 1.59 -9.55
CA GLY A 41 2.97 0.30 -10.26
C GLY A 41 1.67 -0.47 -10.04
N TYR A 42 1.66 -1.73 -10.45
CA TYR A 42 0.53 -2.63 -10.21
C TYR A 42 0.51 -3.02 -8.73
N SER A 43 -0.58 -2.68 -8.03
CA SER A 43 -0.63 -2.66 -6.57
C SER A 43 -0.05 -3.91 -5.89
N VAL A 44 -0.47 -5.12 -6.30
CA VAL A 44 0.00 -6.36 -5.68
C VAL A 44 1.46 -6.66 -5.97
N GLU A 45 1.88 -6.54 -7.23
CA GLU A 45 3.28 -6.77 -7.61
C GLU A 45 4.21 -5.79 -6.89
N THR A 46 3.81 -4.51 -6.83
CA THR A 46 4.54 -3.47 -6.12
C THR A 46 4.61 -3.76 -4.62
N ILE A 47 3.50 -4.13 -3.97
CA ILE A 47 3.49 -4.48 -2.53
C ILE A 47 4.42 -5.67 -2.25
N VAL A 48 4.34 -6.74 -3.05
CA VAL A 48 5.21 -7.92 -2.88
C VAL A 48 6.67 -7.57 -3.10
N SER A 49 6.97 -6.81 -4.15
CA SER A 49 8.33 -6.36 -4.46
C SER A 49 8.91 -5.51 -3.33
N GLU A 50 8.15 -4.55 -2.82
CA GLU A 50 8.59 -3.69 -1.73
C GLU A 50 8.74 -4.47 -0.42
N ALA A 51 7.82 -5.40 -0.11
CA ALA A 51 7.94 -6.25 1.07
C ALA A 51 9.20 -7.14 1.02
N LYS A 52 9.54 -7.69 -0.15
CA LYS A 52 10.79 -8.42 -0.36
C LYS A 52 12.01 -7.51 -0.23
N ARG A 53 11.99 -6.33 -0.86
CA ARG A 53 13.07 -5.35 -0.84
C ARG A 53 13.37 -4.86 0.59
N LEU A 54 12.33 -4.67 1.39
CA LEU A 54 12.41 -4.22 2.77
C LEU A 54 12.61 -5.36 3.77
N ASN A 55 12.61 -6.62 3.31
CA ASN A 55 12.68 -7.83 4.15
C ASN A 55 11.61 -7.84 5.26
N CYS A 56 10.36 -7.55 4.91
CA CYS A 56 9.27 -7.50 5.88
C CYS A 56 8.94 -8.90 6.43
N ASP A 57 8.84 -9.00 7.75
CA ASP A 57 8.41 -10.24 8.44
C ASP A 57 6.90 -10.48 8.36
N ALA A 58 6.10 -9.46 8.05
CA ALA A 58 4.64 -9.55 7.85
C ALA A 58 4.10 -8.36 7.04
N ILE A 59 2.94 -8.55 6.40
CA ILE A 59 2.18 -7.50 5.72
C ILE A 59 0.81 -7.35 6.40
N VAL A 60 0.44 -6.12 6.76
CA VAL A 60 -0.88 -5.81 7.34
C VAL A 60 -1.65 -4.90 6.40
N LEU A 61 -2.85 -5.32 6.01
CA LEU A 61 -3.77 -4.54 5.19
C LEU A 61 -5.07 -4.25 5.96
N GLY A 62 -5.57 -3.02 5.84
CA GLY A 62 -6.87 -2.63 6.40
C GLY A 62 -8.03 -3.08 5.49
N HIS A 63 -9.15 -3.51 6.06
CA HIS A 63 -10.32 -3.98 5.31
C HIS A 63 -11.23 -2.85 4.82
N ARG A 64 -11.32 -1.71 5.53
CA ARG A 64 -12.14 -0.56 5.10
C ARG A 64 -11.37 0.39 4.20
N HIS A 65 -12.03 0.83 3.12
CA HIS A 65 -11.51 1.51 1.91
C HIS A 65 -10.79 0.61 0.91
N CYS A 66 -10.43 -0.61 1.32
CA CYS A 66 -10.12 -1.67 0.38
C CYS A 66 -11.33 -2.13 -0.42
N THR A 67 -12.58 -1.73 -0.17
CA THR A 67 -13.73 -2.15 -0.98
C THR A 67 -13.65 -1.75 -2.46
N PHE A 68 -12.94 -0.67 -2.81
CA PHE A 68 -12.70 -0.33 -4.22
C PHE A 68 -11.59 -1.19 -4.84
N TRP A 69 -10.49 -1.40 -4.11
CA TRP A 69 -9.38 -2.27 -4.51
C TRP A 69 -9.72 -3.77 -4.43
N MET A 70 -10.62 -4.18 -3.54
CA MET A 70 -11.13 -5.55 -3.32
C MET A 70 -12.27 -5.92 -4.25
N ARG A 71 -12.97 -4.95 -4.84
CA ARG A 71 -13.82 -5.21 -6.00
C ARG A 71 -12.99 -5.51 -7.26
N LEU A 72 -11.72 -5.07 -7.31
CA LEU A 72 -10.73 -5.59 -8.26
C LEU A 72 -10.08 -6.90 -7.77
N LEU A 73 -10.03 -7.15 -6.45
CA LEU A 73 -9.71 -8.45 -5.84
C LEU A 73 -10.94 -9.40 -5.87
N GLU A 74 -11.80 -9.32 -6.90
CA GLU A 74 -12.73 -10.40 -7.23
C GLU A 74 -11.89 -11.64 -7.56
N GLN A 75 -11.71 -12.48 -6.54
CA GLN A 75 -11.16 -13.84 -6.57
C GLN A 75 -9.68 -14.01 -6.93
N SER A 76 -9.10 -13.30 -7.91
CA SER A 76 -7.76 -13.63 -8.43
C SER A 76 -6.58 -12.94 -7.72
N THR A 77 -6.74 -11.71 -7.24
CA THR A 77 -5.59 -10.88 -6.84
C THR A 77 -5.15 -11.11 -5.38
N CYS A 78 -6.07 -11.50 -4.48
CA CYS A 78 -5.71 -11.97 -3.14
C CYS A 78 -5.05 -13.35 -3.19
N GLU A 79 -5.48 -14.24 -4.09
CA GLU A 79 -4.80 -15.52 -4.35
C GLU A 79 -3.38 -15.28 -4.84
N VAL A 80 -3.17 -14.38 -5.81
CA VAL A 80 -1.83 -14.02 -6.28
C VAL A 80 -0.99 -13.40 -5.15
N LEU A 81 -1.57 -12.55 -4.30
CA LEU A 81 -0.83 -11.99 -3.16
C LEU A 81 -0.51 -13.05 -2.11
N LEU A 82 -1.42 -13.98 -1.82
CA LEU A 82 -1.18 -15.09 -0.88
C LEU A 82 -0.15 -16.08 -1.42
N ASP A 83 -0.15 -16.36 -2.72
CA ASP A 83 0.84 -17.22 -3.38
C ASP A 83 2.21 -16.52 -3.51
N ALA A 84 2.24 -15.21 -3.75
CA ALA A 84 3.48 -14.46 -3.97
C ALA A 84 4.07 -13.82 -2.72
N ALA A 85 3.29 -13.68 -1.64
CA ALA A 85 3.75 -13.10 -0.39
C ALA A 85 4.82 -14.00 0.23
N THR A 86 5.97 -13.41 0.51
CA THR A 86 7.06 -14.08 1.22
C THR A 86 6.88 -14.08 2.73
N CYS A 87 5.83 -13.42 3.23
CA CYS A 87 5.56 -13.28 4.65
C CYS A 87 4.06 -13.30 4.96
N PRO A 88 3.65 -13.58 6.21
CA PRO A 88 2.26 -13.64 6.62
C PRO A 88 1.47 -12.37 6.27
N LEU A 89 0.27 -12.56 5.70
CA LEU A 89 -0.67 -11.49 5.37
C LEU A 89 -1.80 -11.44 6.40
N MET A 90 -1.99 -10.29 7.05
CA MET A 90 -3.11 -10.04 7.98
C MET A 90 -4.08 -9.01 7.40
N ILE A 91 -5.36 -9.37 7.32
CA ILE A 91 -6.45 -8.47 6.91
C ILE A 91 -7.29 -8.12 8.14
N THR A 92 -7.32 -6.84 8.52
CA THR A 92 -8.00 -6.33 9.73
C THR A 92 -9.36 -5.74 9.39
N ARG A 93 -10.46 -6.09 10.09
CA ARG A 93 -11.85 -5.69 9.76
C ARG A 93 -12.15 -4.20 9.84
#